data_AF-A0A923FZ71-F1
#
_entry.id   AF-A0A923FZ71-F1
#
_cell.length_a   1.000
_cell.length_b   1.000
_cell.length_c   1.000
_cell.angle_alpha   90.00
_cell.angle_beta   90.00
_cell.angle_gamma   90.00
#
_symmetry.space_group_name_H-M   'P 1'
#
loop_
_entity.id
_entity.type
_entity.pdbx_description
1 polymer ?
#
loop_
_entity_poly.entity_id
_entity_poly.type
_entity_poly.pdbx_seq_one_letter_code
_entity_poly.pdbx_strand_id
1 'polypeptide(L)'
;MNRVQFGLYALLVVFCVALAWQVQAWRYGGQLAQQAQRNEQQLREQALLINRQLLAERDQRLGLEQRLHDSESRHFQELADVQQTQVRLRDRLATADLRLSVLVERDAACAGVPATAAPGGMDHGPVRARLDPAHARRIIAISDDGDRGLIALRACQDYIRGLQH
;
A
#
# COMPACT_ATOMS: atom_id res chain seq x y z
N MET A 1 81.25 -31.82 46.85
CA MET A 1 80.44 -31.05 45.87
C MET A 1 79.40 -30.27 46.65
N ASN A 2 79.51 -28.95 46.72
CA ASN A 2 78.82 -28.14 47.75
C ASN A 2 77.37 -27.82 47.35
N ARG A 3 76.45 -27.88 48.32
CA ARG A 3 75.00 -27.63 48.18
C ARG A 3 74.68 -26.29 47.48
N VAL A 4 75.58 -25.31 47.60
CA VAL A 4 75.50 -23.99 46.95
C VAL A 4 75.61 -24.08 45.43
N GLN A 5 76.46 -24.97 44.89
CA GLN A 5 76.59 -25.13 43.43
C GLN A 5 75.32 -25.73 42.82
N PHE A 6 74.68 -26.68 43.50
CA PHE A 6 73.40 -27.23 43.07
C PHE A 6 72.28 -26.18 43.05
N GLY A 7 72.24 -25.32 44.08
CA GLY A 7 71.28 -24.20 44.10
C GLY A 7 71.48 -23.23 42.95
N LEU A 8 72.74 -22.92 42.61
CA LEU A 8 73.09 -22.00 41.53
C LEU A 8 72.73 -22.57 40.14
N TYR A 9 73.00 -23.86 39.91
CA TYR A 9 72.56 -24.54 38.68
C TYR A 9 71.04 -24.60 38.55
N ALA A 10 70.32 -24.89 39.64
CA ALA A 10 68.86 -24.90 39.64
C ALA A 10 68.28 -23.52 39.27
N LEU A 11 68.84 -22.44 39.82
CA LEU A 11 68.41 -21.07 39.52
C LEU A 11 68.64 -20.71 38.06
N LEU A 12 69.79 -21.12 37.50
CA LEU A 12 70.14 -20.86 36.11
C LEU A 12 69.21 -21.61 35.14
N VAL A 13 68.88 -22.87 35.43
CA VAL A 13 67.91 -23.66 34.66
C VAL A 13 66.53 -23.02 34.69
N VAL A 14 66.04 -22.59 35.85
CA VAL A 14 64.74 -21.90 35.97
C VAL A 14 64.72 -20.61 35.16
N PHE A 15 65.80 -19.83 35.18
CA PHE A 15 65.90 -18.61 34.41
C PHE A 15 65.85 -18.86 32.90
N CYS A 16 66.58 -19.87 32.40
CA CYS A 16 66.52 -20.26 30.98
C CYS A 16 65.12 -20.72 30.55
N VAL A 17 64.41 -21.47 31.40
CA VAL A 17 63.04 -21.91 31.13
C VAL A 17 62.07 -20.72 31.10
N ALA A 18 62.20 -19.78 32.03
CA ALA A 18 61.38 -18.57 32.06
C ALA A 18 61.58 -17.69 30.82
N LEU A 19 62.82 -17.52 30.37
CA LEU A 19 63.13 -16.79 29.15
C LEU A 19 62.59 -17.50 27.90
N ALA A 20 62.77 -18.82 27.80
CA ALA A 20 62.22 -19.61 26.69
C ALA A 20 60.69 -19.49 26.63
N TRP A 21 60.01 -19.50 27.77
CA TRP A 21 58.56 -19.30 27.87
C TRP A 21 58.12 -17.91 27.41
N GLN A 22 58.82 -16.84 27.80
CA GLN A 22 58.50 -15.49 27.34
C GLN A 22 58.62 -15.33 25.82
N VAL A 23 59.70 -15.85 25.24
CA VAL A 23 59.91 -15.78 23.78
C VAL A 23 58.81 -16.56 23.05
N GLN A 24 58.42 -17.72 23.56
CA GLN A 24 57.29 -18.48 23.01
C GLN A 24 55.98 -17.69 23.11
N ALA A 25 55.69 -17.10 24.27
CA ALA A 25 54.48 -16.31 24.49
C ALA A 25 54.39 -15.10 23.53
N TRP A 26 55.50 -14.40 23.28
CA TRP A 26 55.53 -13.32 22.28
C TRP A 26 55.27 -13.82 20.86
N ARG A 27 55.86 -14.96 20.47
CA ARG A 27 55.63 -15.54 19.14
C ARG A 27 54.18 -15.92 18.93
N TYR A 28 53.57 -16.59 19.91
CA TYR A 28 52.15 -16.94 19.85
C TYR A 28 51.24 -15.71 19.90
N GLY A 29 51.57 -14.71 20.73
CA GLY A 29 50.85 -13.43 20.78
C GLY A 29 50.84 -12.69 19.43
N GLY A 30 51.97 -12.68 18.72
CA GLY A 30 52.05 -12.10 17.38
C GLY A 30 51.15 -12.84 16.36
N GLN A 31 51.13 -14.17 16.40
CA GLN A 31 50.25 -14.95 15.52
C GLN A 31 48.76 -14.74 15.83
N LEU A 32 48.41 -14.69 17.12
CA LEU A 32 47.06 -14.38 17.58
C LEU A 32 46.61 -12.99 17.10
N ALA A 33 47.49 -11.98 17.21
CA ALA A 33 47.19 -10.63 16.75
C ALA A 33 46.97 -10.58 15.23
N GLN A 34 47.81 -11.27 14.44
CA GLN A 34 47.64 -11.34 12.99
C GLN A 34 46.37 -12.08 12.56
N GLN A 35 45.99 -13.12 13.30
CA GLN A 35 44.77 -13.87 13.01
C GLN A 35 43.52 -13.07 13.41
N ALA A 36 43.55 -12.36 14.54
CA ALA A 36 42.49 -11.45 14.95
C ALA A 36 42.29 -10.33 13.92
N GLN A 37 43.36 -9.72 13.42
CA GLN A 37 43.29 -8.70 12.38
C GLN A 37 42.69 -9.23 11.08
N ARG A 38 43.11 -10.42 10.62
CA ARG A 38 42.52 -11.04 9.42
C ARG A 38 41.04 -11.35 9.59
N ASN A 39 40.65 -11.86 10.75
CA ASN A 39 39.25 -12.15 11.03
C ASN A 39 38.41 -10.86 11.07
N GLU A 40 38.89 -9.80 11.73
CA GLU A 40 38.23 -8.50 11.73
C GLU A 40 38.08 -7.92 10.32
N GLN A 41 39.12 -8.02 9.49
CA GLN A 41 39.06 -7.57 8.09
C GLN A 41 38.00 -8.34 7.30
N GLN A 42 37.99 -9.67 7.41
CA GLN A 42 36.98 -10.51 6.76
C GLN A 42 35.56 -10.18 7.22
N LEU A 43 35.36 -9.99 8.53
CA LEU A 43 34.06 -9.63 9.09
C LEU A 43 33.60 -8.25 8.60
N ARG A 44 34.51 -7.28 8.50
CA ARG A 44 34.21 -5.95 7.96
C ARG A 44 33.85 -6.02 6.47
N GLU A 45 34.59 -6.79 5.68
CA GLU A 45 34.28 -6.97 4.26
C GLU A 45 32.89 -7.60 4.07
N GLN A 46 32.59 -8.66 4.81
CA GLN A 46 31.26 -9.29 4.79
C GLN A 46 30.17 -8.32 5.22
N ALA A 47 30.39 -7.56 6.30
CA ALA A 47 29.44 -6.56 6.77
C ALA A 47 29.18 -5.47 5.72
N LEU A 48 30.21 -5.01 5.01
CA LEU A 48 30.07 -4.04 3.93
C LEU A 48 29.27 -4.60 2.75
N LEU A 49 29.51 -5.86 2.37
CA LEU A 49 28.75 -6.52 1.30
C LEU A 49 27.28 -6.67 1.67
N ILE A 50 26.99 -7.16 2.87
CA ILE A 50 25.61 -7.29 3.38
C ILE A 50 24.94 -5.93 3.47
N ASN A 51 25.64 -4.90 3.97
CA ASN A 51 25.09 -3.56 4.09
C ASN A 51 24.74 -2.96 2.72
N ARG A 52 25.60 -3.15 1.71
CA ARG A 52 25.30 -2.72 0.33
C ARG A 52 24.07 -3.43 -0.25
N GLN A 53 23.94 -4.74 -0.03
CA GLN A 53 22.77 -5.49 -0.47
C GLN A 53 21.50 -4.98 0.21
N LEU A 54 21.56 -4.79 1.53
CA LEU A 54 20.44 -4.29 2.32
C LEU A 54 20.01 -2.88 1.91
N LEU A 55 20.97 -1.99 1.60
CA LEU A 55 20.68 -0.65 1.10
C LEU A 55 19.98 -0.71 -0.26
N ALA A 56 20.48 -1.54 -1.19
CA ALA A 56 19.85 -1.71 -2.49
C ALA A 56 18.41 -2.25 -2.38
N GLU A 57 18.17 -3.23 -1.50
CA GLU A 57 16.81 -3.74 -1.24
C GLU A 57 15.91 -2.66 -0.61
N ARG A 58 16.43 -1.87 0.33
CA ARG A 58 15.66 -0.78 0.94
C ARG A 58 15.29 0.29 -0.07
N ASP A 59 16.21 0.71 -0.93
CA ASP A 59 15.95 1.70 -1.96
C ASP A 59 14.88 1.21 -2.95
N GLN A 60 14.92 -0.08 -3.32
CA GLN A 60 13.89 -0.69 -4.14
C GLN A 60 12.52 -0.70 -3.45
N ARG A 61 12.47 -1.07 -2.16
CA ARG A 61 11.22 -1.06 -1.38
C ARG A 61 10.67 0.36 -1.26
N LEU A 62 11.50 1.33 -0.92
CA LEU A 62 11.08 2.73 -0.82
C LEU A 62 10.54 3.25 -2.16
N GLY A 63 11.18 2.93 -3.28
CA GLY A 63 10.68 3.31 -4.60
C GLY A 63 9.36 2.63 -4.99
N LEU A 64 9.12 1.40 -4.53
CA LEU A 64 7.83 0.73 -4.69
C LEU A 64 6.76 1.35 -3.78
N GLU A 65 7.09 1.59 -2.52
CA GLU A 65 6.20 2.22 -1.53
C GLU A 65 5.80 3.63 -1.98
N GLN A 66 6.72 4.44 -2.49
CA GLN A 66 6.41 5.77 -3.04
C GLN A 66 5.43 5.69 -4.20
N ARG A 67 5.67 4.78 -5.17
CA ARG A 67 4.76 4.61 -6.31
C ARG A 67 3.38 4.11 -5.88
N LEU A 68 3.34 3.20 -4.91
CA LEU A 68 2.08 2.69 -4.37
C LEU A 68 1.33 3.82 -3.65
N HIS A 69 2.02 4.59 -2.81
CA HIS A 69 1.43 5.73 -2.11
C HIS A 69 0.93 6.82 -3.05
N ASP A 70 1.69 7.15 -4.10
CA ASP A 70 1.27 8.11 -5.13
C ASP A 70 0.03 7.61 -5.88
N SER A 71 0.02 6.33 -6.26
CA SER A 71 -1.12 5.72 -6.95
C SER A 71 -2.37 5.68 -6.06
N GLU A 72 -2.23 5.28 -4.80
CA GLU A 72 -3.32 5.25 -3.83
C GLU A 72 -3.85 6.65 -3.56
N SER A 73 -2.95 7.62 -3.34
CA SER A 73 -3.33 9.01 -3.09
C SER A 73 -4.12 9.60 -4.25
N ARG A 74 -3.69 9.36 -5.49
CA ARG A 74 -4.44 9.77 -6.70
C ARG A 74 -5.79 9.07 -6.75
N HIS A 75 -5.84 7.77 -6.52
CA HIS A 75 -7.09 7.02 -6.55
C HIS A 75 -8.08 7.50 -5.49
N PHE A 76 -7.62 7.77 -4.27
CA PHE A 76 -8.46 8.33 -3.21
C PHE A 76 -8.95 9.75 -3.54
N GLN A 77 -8.10 10.59 -4.14
CA GLN A 77 -8.51 11.94 -4.60
C GLN A 77 -9.56 11.85 -5.70
N GLU A 78 -9.36 11.01 -6.72
CA GLU A 78 -10.33 10.78 -7.78
C GLU A 78 -11.67 10.27 -7.23
N LEU A 79 -11.63 9.31 -6.30
CA LEU A 79 -12.83 8.80 -5.63
C LEU A 79 -13.54 9.88 -4.83
N ALA A 80 -12.81 10.72 -4.10
CA ALA A 80 -13.38 11.83 -3.34
C ALA A 80 -14.02 12.89 -4.25
N ASP A 81 -13.35 13.27 -5.33
CA ASP A 81 -13.85 14.24 -6.31
C ASP A 81 -15.11 13.75 -7.03
N VAL A 82 -15.14 12.48 -7.42
CA VAL A 82 -16.33 11.85 -8.01
C VAL A 82 -17.49 11.84 -7.02
N GLN A 83 -17.24 11.44 -5.76
CA GLN A 83 -18.27 11.47 -4.71
C GLN A 83 -18.80 12.89 -4.47
N GLN A 84 -17.93 13.89 -4.36
CA GLN A 84 -18.34 15.27 -4.17
C GLN A 84 -19.17 15.79 -5.36
N THR A 85 -18.78 15.43 -6.59
CA THR A 85 -19.51 15.78 -7.80
C THR A 85 -20.90 15.13 -7.82
N GLN A 86 -21.00 13.86 -7.42
CA GLN A 86 -22.27 13.14 -7.31
C GLN A 86 -23.19 13.78 -6.25
N VAL A 87 -22.66 14.12 -5.08
CA VAL A 87 -23.41 14.81 -4.03
C VAL A 87 -23.92 16.17 -4.53
N ARG A 88 -23.09 16.93 -5.24
CA ARG A 88 -23.48 18.23 -5.83
C ARG A 88 -24.55 18.08 -6.90
N LEU A 89 -24.47 17.07 -7.77
CA LEU A 89 -25.51 16.77 -8.75
C LEU A 89 -26.83 16.40 -8.07
N ARG A 90 -26.76 15.60 -7.00
CA ARG A 90 -27.94 15.23 -6.20
C ARG A 90 -28.58 16.44 -5.54
N ASP A 91 -27.78 17.37 -5.04
CA ASP A 91 -28.26 18.61 -4.44
C ASP A 91 -28.93 19.52 -5.49
N ARG A 92 -28.35 19.65 -6.68
CA ARG A 92 -28.97 20.38 -7.82
C ARG A 92 -30.25 19.75 -8.36
N LEU A 93 -30.35 18.41 -8.33
CA LEU A 93 -31.59 17.70 -8.60
C LEU A 93 -32.64 17.98 -7.52
N ALA A 94 -32.23 18.15 -6.26
CA ALA A 94 -33.12 18.50 -5.16
C ALA A 94 -33.59 19.96 -5.19
N THR A 95 -32.75 20.89 -5.64
CA THR A 95 -33.07 22.33 -5.71
C THR A 95 -33.77 22.77 -7.01
N ALA A 96 -34.31 21.83 -7.78
CA ALA A 96 -35.07 22.05 -9.02
C ALA A 96 -34.30 22.66 -10.22
N ASP A 97 -32.98 22.84 -10.09
CA ASP A 97 -32.11 23.35 -11.17
C ASP A 97 -31.87 22.31 -12.27
N LEU A 98 -31.90 21.00 -11.96
CA LEU A 98 -31.99 19.91 -12.94
C LEU A 98 -33.37 19.26 -12.91
N ARG A 99 -34.06 19.24 -14.06
CA ARG A 99 -35.39 18.62 -14.21
C ARG A 99 -35.27 17.28 -14.92
N LEU A 100 -35.64 16.19 -14.23
CA LEU A 100 -35.65 14.85 -14.80
C LEU A 100 -36.90 14.66 -15.68
N SER A 101 -36.70 14.33 -16.96
CA SER A 101 -37.78 14.05 -17.91
C SER A 101 -37.82 12.56 -18.22
N VAL A 102 -38.96 11.92 -18.02
CA VAL A 102 -39.17 10.51 -18.38
C VAL A 102 -39.95 10.46 -19.68
N LEU A 103 -39.57 9.55 -20.58
CA LEU A 103 -40.34 9.25 -21.79
C LEU A 103 -41.61 8.51 -21.35
N VAL A 104 -42.77 9.09 -21.66
CA VAL A 104 -44.06 8.51 -21.32
C VAL A 104 -44.74 8.07 -22.60
N GLU A 105 -45.10 6.80 -22.65
CA GLU A 105 -45.97 6.26 -23.70
C GLU A 105 -47.34 6.94 -23.59
N ARG A 106 -47.91 7.39 -24.71
CA ARG A 106 -49.13 8.20 -24.71
C ARG A 106 -50.34 7.30 -24.41
N ASP A 107 -50.57 7.02 -23.14
CA ASP A 107 -51.76 6.30 -22.68
C ASP A 107 -52.67 7.23 -21.86
N ALA A 108 -53.77 7.61 -22.52
CA ALA A 108 -55.12 7.99 -22.05
C ALA A 108 -55.36 8.87 -20.79
N ALA A 109 -54.36 9.40 -20.09
CA ALA A 109 -54.57 10.17 -18.86
C ALA A 109 -54.18 11.66 -18.96
N CYS A 110 -53.65 12.10 -20.09
CA CYS A 110 -53.53 13.54 -20.40
C CYS A 110 -54.76 13.94 -21.20
N ALA A 111 -55.71 14.63 -20.57
CA ALA A 111 -56.81 15.28 -21.26
C ALA A 111 -56.23 16.22 -22.34
N GLY A 112 -56.20 15.73 -23.57
CA GLY A 112 -55.78 16.50 -24.73
C GLY A 112 -56.78 17.63 -24.93
N VAL A 113 -56.34 18.86 -24.73
CA VAL A 113 -57.02 20.01 -25.32
C VAL A 113 -56.99 19.78 -26.84
N PRO A 114 -58.12 19.84 -27.57
CA PRO A 114 -58.09 19.67 -29.01
C PRO A 114 -57.30 20.83 -29.63
N ALA A 115 -56.10 20.55 -30.13
CA ALA A 115 -55.32 21.50 -30.89
C ALA A 115 -55.92 21.60 -32.30
N THR A 116 -56.44 22.77 -32.62
CA THR A 116 -56.83 23.16 -33.98
C THR A 116 -55.61 23.11 -34.88
N ALA A 117 -55.73 22.47 -36.05
CA ALA A 117 -54.62 22.21 -36.96
C ALA A 117 -54.08 23.51 -37.59
N ALA A 118 -52.75 23.65 -37.62
CA ALA A 118 -52.03 24.53 -38.54
C ALA A 118 -50.80 23.78 -39.10
N PRO A 119 -50.44 23.98 -40.37
CA PRO A 119 -49.47 23.14 -41.07
C PRO A 119 -48.04 23.62 -40.78
N GLY A 120 -47.27 22.77 -40.12
CA GLY A 120 -45.84 23.00 -39.90
C GLY A 120 -45.27 21.79 -39.21
N GLY A 121 -44.63 20.89 -39.98
CA GLY A 121 -44.06 19.64 -39.48
C GLY A 121 -43.07 19.89 -38.34
N MET A 122 -43.50 19.58 -37.12
CA MET A 122 -42.61 19.26 -36.02
C MET A 122 -42.65 17.75 -35.82
N ASP A 123 -41.47 17.15 -35.90
CA ASP A 123 -41.25 15.73 -35.70
C ASP A 123 -41.92 15.26 -34.39
N HIS A 124 -42.67 14.16 -34.46
CA HIS A 124 -43.38 13.60 -33.32
C HIS A 124 -42.38 12.88 -32.40
N GLY A 125 -41.51 13.65 -31.76
CA GLY A 125 -40.67 13.15 -30.69
C GLY A 125 -41.53 12.57 -29.56
N PRO A 126 -41.10 11.50 -28.88
CA PRO A 126 -41.86 10.85 -27.82
C PRO A 126 -42.22 11.85 -26.71
N VAL A 127 -43.45 11.78 -26.21
CA VAL A 127 -43.96 12.67 -25.15
C VAL A 127 -43.14 12.45 -23.88
N ARG A 128 -42.58 13.53 -23.32
CA ARG A 128 -41.83 13.45 -22.06
C ARG A 128 -42.62 14.08 -20.93
N ALA A 129 -42.95 13.32 -19.90
CA ALA A 129 -43.51 13.87 -18.67
C ALA A 129 -42.37 14.29 -17.73
N ARG A 130 -42.55 15.44 -17.07
CA ARG A 130 -41.63 15.89 -16.02
C ARG A 130 -41.99 15.17 -14.73
N LEU A 131 -41.00 14.58 -14.09
CA LEU A 131 -41.18 13.95 -12.80
C LEU A 131 -41.14 15.02 -11.69
N ASP A 132 -42.02 14.89 -10.70
CA ASP A 132 -41.98 15.75 -9.51
C ASP A 132 -40.63 15.58 -8.78
N PRO A 133 -39.95 16.66 -8.35
CA PRO A 133 -38.63 16.57 -7.72
C PRO A 133 -38.57 15.65 -6.48
N ALA A 134 -39.64 15.58 -5.67
CA ALA A 134 -39.68 14.70 -4.51
C ALA A 134 -39.82 13.22 -4.91
N HIS A 135 -40.60 12.93 -5.96
CA HIS A 135 -40.69 11.58 -6.54
C HIS A 135 -39.39 11.15 -7.22
N ALA A 136 -38.76 12.03 -8.00
CA ALA A 136 -37.48 11.75 -8.66
C ALA A 136 -36.39 11.39 -7.65
N ARG A 137 -36.33 12.13 -6.52
CA ARG A 137 -35.39 11.86 -5.44
C ARG A 137 -35.59 10.48 -4.80
N ARG A 138 -36.84 10.09 -4.55
CA ARG A 138 -37.15 8.78 -3.96
C ARG A 138 -36.72 7.62 -4.86
N ILE A 139 -36.95 7.72 -6.17
CA ILE A 139 -36.55 6.68 -7.12
C ILE A 139 -35.02 6.51 -7.13
N ILE A 140 -34.26 7.62 -7.22
CA ILE A 140 -32.79 7.57 -7.23
C ILE A 140 -32.24 7.01 -5.90
N ALA A 141 -32.81 7.40 -4.76
CA ALA A 141 -32.37 6.90 -3.46
C ALA A 141 -32.56 5.38 -3.33
N ILE A 142 -33.70 4.85 -3.79
CA ILE A 142 -33.97 3.41 -3.77
C ILE A 142 -32.97 2.64 -4.65
N SER A 143 -32.66 3.16 -5.85
CA SER A 143 -31.65 2.54 -6.72
C SER A 143 -30.25 2.57 -6.11
N ASP A 144 -29.83 3.70 -5.54
CA ASP A 144 -28.52 3.85 -4.88
C ASP A 144 -28.37 2.92 -3.67
N ASP A 145 -29.41 2.79 -2.84
CA ASP A 145 -29.45 1.83 -1.72
C ASP A 145 -29.42 0.37 -2.21
N GLY A 146 -30.15 0.07 -3.29
CA GLY A 146 -30.16 -1.24 -3.92
C GLY A 146 -28.79 -1.65 -4.45
N ASP A 147 -28.11 -0.75 -5.17
CA ASP A 147 -26.76 -1.00 -5.70
C ASP A 147 -25.75 -1.22 -4.58
N ARG A 148 -25.79 -0.40 -3.52
CA ARG A 148 -24.97 -0.61 -2.31
C ARG A 148 -25.21 -1.99 -1.69
N GLY A 149 -26.47 -2.41 -1.60
CA GLY A 149 -26.85 -3.73 -1.08
C GLY A 149 -26.30 -4.88 -1.93
N LEU A 150 -26.39 -4.77 -3.26
CA LEU A 150 -25.86 -5.78 -4.19
C LEU A 150 -24.33 -5.88 -4.13
N ILE A 151 -23.63 -4.76 -4.03
CA ILE A 151 -22.17 -4.73 -3.83
C ILE A 151 -21.80 -5.45 -2.53
N ALA A 152 -22.48 -5.13 -1.42
CA ALA A 152 -22.24 -5.76 -0.13
C ALA A 152 -22.51 -7.29 -0.17
N LEU A 153 -23.60 -7.70 -0.81
CA LEU A 153 -23.91 -9.11 -0.99
C LEU A 153 -22.83 -9.83 -1.79
N ARG A 154 -22.35 -9.22 -2.88
CA ARG A 154 -21.30 -9.79 -3.72
C ARG A 154 -19.99 -9.95 -2.94
N ALA A 155 -19.62 -8.97 -2.13
CA ALA A 155 -18.47 -9.07 -1.23
C ALA A 155 -18.60 -10.24 -0.24
N CYS A 156 -19.79 -10.45 0.36
CA CYS A 156 -20.03 -11.61 1.23
C CYS A 156 -19.91 -12.94 0.49
N GLN A 157 -20.42 -13.01 -0.75
CA GLN A 157 -20.33 -14.23 -1.57
C GLN A 157 -18.88 -14.54 -1.99
N ASP A 158 -18.11 -13.53 -2.34
CA ASP A 158 -16.71 -13.68 -2.71
C ASP A 158 -15.86 -14.14 -1.51
N TYR A 159 -16.11 -13.60 -0.32
CA TYR A 159 -15.47 -14.06 0.93
C TYR A 159 -15.72 -15.55 1.19
N ILE A 160 -16.97 -16.01 1.05
CA ILE A 160 -17.31 -17.43 1.27
C ILE A 160 -16.63 -18.32 0.21
N ARG A 161 -16.61 -17.91 -1.06
CA ARG A 161 -15.91 -18.66 -2.12
C ARG A 161 -14.41 -18.75 -1.88
N GLY A 162 -13.77 -17.68 -1.37
CA GLY A 162 -12.35 -17.67 -1.04
C GLY A 162 -11.96 -18.59 0.13
N LEU A 163 -12.89 -18.91 1.03
CA LEU A 163 -12.69 -19.88 2.12
C LEU A 163 -12.84 -21.34 1.67
N GLN A 164 -13.39 -21.58 0.48
CA GLN A 164 -13.61 -22.93 -0.08
C GLN A 164 -12.47 -23.40 -0.99
N HIS A 165 -11.40 -22.61 -1.16
CA HIS A 165 -10.18 -22.98 -1.86
C HIS A 165 -9.04 -23.14 -0.85
#